data_AF-A0A7U8KAS7-F1
#
_entry.id   AF-A0A7U8KAS7-F1
#
_cell.length_a   1.000
_cell.length_b   1.000
_cell.length_c   1.000
_cell.angle_alpha   90.00
_cell.angle_beta   90.00
_cell.angle_gamma   90.00
#
_symmetry.space_group_name_H-M   'P 1'
#
loop_
_entity.id
_entity.type
_entity.pdbx_description
1 polymer ?
#
loop_
_entity_poly.entity_id
_entity_poly.type
_entity_poly.pdbx_seq_one_letter_code
_entity_poly.pdbx_strand_id
1 'polypeptide(L)'
;PEPAIAEEARSDIPGQIAAPAKPEPPKLIESQIELAPGTRLLSQSLSGDQLSLETLLPDGGTEIIVYDYRQSRIIGRIKMGNVE
;
A
#
# COMPACT_ATOMS: atom_id res chain seq x y z
N PRO A 1 19.49 -25.88 6.60
CA PRO A 1 18.09 -25.48 6.88
C PRO A 1 17.15 -26.16 5.88
N GLU A 2 16.50 -27.25 6.32
CA GLU A 2 15.49 -27.97 5.54
C GLU A 2 14.17 -27.17 5.48
N PRO A 3 13.47 -27.14 4.34
CA PRO A 3 12.17 -26.51 4.24
C PRO A 3 11.12 -27.34 5.00
N ALA A 4 10.37 -26.67 5.87
CA ALA A 4 9.24 -27.25 6.57
C ALA A 4 8.24 -27.83 5.56
N ILE A 5 7.98 -29.12 5.70
CA ILE A 5 7.02 -29.88 4.90
C ILE A 5 5.65 -29.25 5.15
N ALA A 6 5.06 -28.65 4.12
CA ALA A 6 3.68 -28.18 4.18
C ALA A 6 2.80 -29.41 4.41
N GLU A 7 2.14 -29.46 5.57
CA GLU A 7 1.19 -30.50 5.93
C GLU A 7 0.04 -30.47 4.91
N GLU A 8 0.05 -31.40 3.95
CA GLU A 8 -1.04 -31.57 3.00
C GLU A 8 -2.33 -31.82 3.78
N ALA A 9 -3.31 -30.93 3.59
CA ALA A 9 -4.65 -31.08 4.16
C ALA A 9 -5.25 -32.40 3.67
N ARG A 10 -5.26 -33.42 4.52
CA ARG A 10 -5.92 -34.70 4.25
C ARG A 10 -7.36 -34.59 4.72
N SER A 11 -8.31 -34.84 3.83
CA SER A 11 -9.73 -34.95 4.17
C SER A 11 -9.97 -36.25 4.93
N ASP A 12 -10.65 -36.19 6.08
CA ASP A 12 -11.02 -37.37 6.89
C ASP A 12 -12.14 -38.21 6.26
N ILE A 13 -12.68 -37.78 5.11
CA ILE A 13 -13.76 -38.47 4.40
C ILE A 13 -13.16 -39.34 3.29
N PRO A 14 -13.32 -40.68 3.36
CA PRO A 14 -12.83 -41.58 2.31
C PRO A 14 -13.37 -41.19 0.93
N GLY A 15 -12.45 -40.93 -0.01
CA GLY A 15 -12.77 -40.58 -1.40
C GLY A 15 -12.98 -39.09 -1.67
N GLN A 16 -12.87 -38.22 -0.66
CA GLN A 16 -12.99 -36.78 -0.85
C GLN A 16 -11.61 -36.15 -1.03
N ILE A 17 -11.32 -35.66 -2.25
CA ILE A 17 -10.13 -34.88 -2.53
C ILE A 17 -10.28 -33.55 -1.77
N ALA A 18 -9.32 -33.22 -0.90
CA ALA A 18 -9.33 -31.93 -0.23
C ALA A 18 -9.33 -30.82 -1.29
N ALA A 19 -10.30 -29.91 -1.21
CA ALA A 19 -10.30 -28.74 -2.07
C ALA A 19 -9.00 -27.96 -1.84
N PRO A 20 -8.35 -27.45 -2.91
CA PRO A 20 -7.12 -26.67 -2.75
C PRO A 20 -7.39 -25.55 -1.75
N ALA A 21 -6.47 -25.39 -0.78
CA ALA A 21 -6.55 -24.32 0.19
C ALA A 21 -6.76 -23.00 -0.54
N LYS A 22 -7.84 -22.28 -0.21
CA LYS A 22 -8.06 -20.94 -0.76
C LYS A 22 -6.84 -20.09 -0.39
N PRO A 23 -6.27 -19.31 -1.33
CA PRO A 23 -5.20 -18.38 -0.99
C PRO A 23 -5.66 -17.52 0.19
N GLU A 24 -4.81 -17.42 1.21
CA GLU A 24 -5.09 -16.51 2.32
C GLU A 24 -5.33 -15.10 1.76
N PRO A 25 -6.33 -14.37 2.27
CA PRO A 25 -6.54 -12.99 1.86
C PRO A 25 -5.26 -12.18 2.15
N PRO A 26 -4.90 -11.24 1.26
CA PRO A 26 -3.74 -10.39 1.48
C PRO A 26 -3.87 -9.68 2.83
N LYS A 27 -2.78 -9.64 3.60
CA LYS A 27 -2.74 -8.96 4.89
C LYS A 27 -3.08 -7.48 4.70
N LEU A 28 -3.89 -6.93 5.60
CA LEU A 28 -4.16 -5.51 5.67
C LEU A 28 -2.83 -4.75 5.86
N ILE A 29 -2.61 -3.73 5.05
CA ILE A 29 -1.49 -2.81 5.18
C ILE A 29 -2.01 -1.54 5.83
N GLU A 30 -1.45 -1.19 6.98
CA GLU A 30 -1.74 0.05 7.69
C GLU A 30 -0.50 0.94 7.67
N SER A 31 -0.70 2.22 7.35
CA SER A 31 0.38 3.20 7.31
C SER A 31 -0.15 4.59 7.61
N GLN A 32 0.73 5.46 8.11
CA GLN A 32 0.42 6.85 8.41
C GLN A 32 1.38 7.76 7.65
N ILE A 33 0.82 8.79 7.03
CA ILE A 33 1.57 9.80 6.28
C ILE A 33 1.38 11.13 7.00
N GLU A 34 2.46 11.63 7.58
CA GLU A 34 2.47 12.95 8.23
C GLU A 34 2.46 14.06 7.16
N LEU A 35 1.42 14.89 7.20
CA LEU A 35 1.28 16.07 6.35
C LEU A 35 1.48 17.33 7.18
N ALA A 36 1.89 18.42 6.52
CA ALA A 36 2.01 19.69 7.21
C ALA A 36 0.64 20.15 7.74
N PRO A 37 0.57 20.79 8.93
CA PRO A 37 -0.70 21.29 9.46
C PRO A 37 -1.36 22.26 8.48
N GLY A 38 -2.67 22.08 8.25
CA GLY A 38 -3.44 22.90 7.30
C GLY A 38 -3.35 22.43 5.84
N THR A 39 -2.52 21.43 5.53
CA THR A 39 -2.52 20.78 4.21
C THR A 39 -3.87 20.13 3.93
N ARG A 40 -4.38 20.32 2.70
CA ARG A 40 -5.61 19.68 2.22
C ARG A 40 -5.26 18.65 1.17
N LEU A 41 -5.85 17.45 1.25
CA LEU A 41 -5.75 16.46 0.19
C LEU A 41 -6.67 16.89 -0.97
N LEU A 42 -6.11 16.99 -2.17
CA LEU A 42 -6.84 17.36 -3.38
C LEU A 42 -7.22 16.13 -4.22
N SER A 43 -6.25 15.23 -4.42
CA SER A 43 -6.45 14.02 -5.21
C SER A 43 -5.53 12.89 -4.75
N GLN A 44 -5.90 11.66 -5.10
CA GLN A 44 -5.16 10.45 -4.77
C GLN A 44 -5.20 9.45 -5.93
N SER A 45 -4.10 8.75 -6.14
CA SER A 45 -4.04 7.61 -7.06
C SER A 45 -3.13 6.50 -6.52
N LEU A 46 -3.46 5.26 -6.85
CA LEU A 46 -2.72 4.08 -6.43
C LEU A 46 -2.25 3.32 -7.67
N SER A 47 -0.95 3.03 -7.75
CA SER A 47 -0.36 2.27 -8.86
C SER A 47 0.80 1.41 -8.37
N GLY A 48 0.70 0.10 -8.58
CA GLY A 48 1.62 -0.86 -7.97
C GLY A 48 1.69 -0.65 -6.46
N ASP A 49 2.89 -0.52 -5.92
CA ASP A 49 3.14 -0.30 -4.50
C ASP A 49 3.19 1.19 -4.10
N GLN A 50 2.75 2.09 -4.99
CA GLN A 50 2.87 3.53 -4.84
C GLN A 50 1.51 4.22 -4.72
N LEU A 51 1.36 5.01 -3.66
CA LEU A 51 0.26 5.95 -3.45
C LEU A 51 0.76 7.35 -3.78
N SER A 52 0.15 7.99 -4.78
CA SER A 52 0.39 9.40 -5.09
C SER A 52 -0.70 10.25 -4.45
N LEU A 53 -0.31 11.32 -3.76
CA LEU A 53 -1.19 12.28 -3.12
C LEU A 53 -0.88 13.67 -3.66
N GLU A 54 -1.88 14.32 -4.26
CA GLU A 54 -1.81 15.74 -4.57
C GLU A 54 -2.38 16.54 -3.40
N THR A 55 -1.63 17.52 -2.93
CA THR A 55 -1.97 18.27 -1.72
C THR A 55 -1.88 19.77 -1.94
N LEU A 56 -2.82 20.52 -1.37
CA LEU A 56 -2.75 21.96 -1.25
C LEU A 56 -2.08 22.31 0.07
N LEU A 57 -0.97 23.01 0.00
CA LEU A 57 -0.23 23.52 1.15
C LEU A 57 -0.94 24.75 1.74
N PRO A 58 -0.69 25.08 3.03
CA PRO A 58 -1.30 26.24 3.68
C PRO A 58 -1.02 27.59 3.02
N ASP A 59 0.08 27.69 2.27
CA ASP A 59 0.49 28.87 1.51
C ASP A 59 -0.19 28.98 0.12
N GLY A 60 -1.02 28.00 -0.23
CA GLY A 60 -1.71 27.92 -1.52
C GLY A 60 -0.93 27.21 -2.62
N GLY A 61 0.32 26.80 -2.37
CA GLY A 61 1.09 25.98 -3.30
C GLY A 61 0.58 24.54 -3.35
N THR A 62 0.86 23.84 -4.45
CA THR A 62 0.50 22.42 -4.58
C THR A 62 1.74 21.55 -4.49
N GLU A 63 1.65 20.41 -3.81
CA GLU A 63 2.72 19.40 -3.74
C GLU A 63 2.16 18.02 -4.09
N ILE A 64 2.87 17.27 -4.92
CA ILE A 64 2.64 15.83 -5.15
C ILE A 64 3.61 15.05 -4.25
N ILE A 65 3.05 14.20 -3.39
CA ILE A 65 3.78 13.26 -2.55
C ILE A 65 3.62 11.86 -3.14
N VAL A 66 4.73 11.15 -3.36
CA VAL A 66 4.72 9.74 -3.78
C VAL A 66 5.16 8.89 -2.59
N TYR A 67 4.31 7.97 -2.16
CA TYR A 67 4.49 7.13 -0.98
C TYR A 67 4.53 5.66 -1.36
N ASP A 68 5.58 4.94 -0.98
CA ASP A 68 5.62 3.48 -1.04
C ASP A 68 4.94 2.93 0.21
N TYR A 69 3.73 2.39 0.06
CA TYR A 69 2.93 1.91 1.19
C TYR A 69 3.36 0.53 1.70
N ARG A 70 4.21 -0.20 0.98
CA ARG A 70 4.76 -1.48 1.44
C ARG A 70 5.99 -1.28 2.31
N GLN A 71 6.76 -0.24 2.02
CA GLN A 71 7.93 0.17 2.79
C GLN A 71 7.62 1.29 3.80
N SER A 72 6.37 1.75 3.83
CA SER A 72 5.87 2.82 4.67
C SER A 72 6.72 4.10 4.62
N ARG A 73 7.10 4.55 3.41
CA ARG A 73 7.99 5.70 3.25
C ARG A 73 7.63 6.60 2.06
N ILE A 74 7.91 7.89 2.20
CA ILE A 74 7.85 8.84 1.08
C ILE A 74 9.06 8.61 0.17
N ILE A 75 8.81 8.42 -1.12
CA ILE A 75 9.83 8.21 -2.15
C ILE A 75 9.94 9.37 -3.14
N GLY A 76 9.01 10.34 -3.09
CA GLY A 76 9.07 11.55 -3.91
C GLY A 76 8.25 12.69 -3.33
N ARG A 77 8.73 13.92 -3.52
CA ARG A 77 7.98 15.16 -3.29
C ARG A 77 8.26 16.12 -4.43
N ILE A 78 7.20 16.60 -5.07
CA ILE A 78 7.27 17.52 -6.20
C ILE A 78 6.41 18.72 -5.87
N LYS A 79 7.05 19.87 -5.64
CA LYS A 79 6.35 21.14 -5.48
C LYS A 79 5.97 21.67 -6.86
N MET A 80 4.70 22.01 -7.01
CA MET A 80 4.18 22.69 -8.19
C MET A 80 4.08 24.18 -7.86
N GLY A 81 4.84 24.98 -8.59
CA GLY A 81 4.87 26.44 -8.50
C GLY A 81 5.32 27.02 -9.84
N ASN A 82 5.22 28.34 -9.99
CA ASN A 82 5.76 28.99 -11.17
C ASN A 82 7.29 28.84 -11.19
N VAL A 83 7.83 28.37 -12.31
CA VAL A 83 9.23 28.63 -12.66
C VAL A 83 9.28 30.10 -13.04
N GLU A 84 9.93 30.94 -12.24
CA GLU A 84 10.23 32.32 -12.65
C GLU A 84 11.13 32.35 -13.90
#